data_AF-A0A524CLI6-F1
#
_entry.id   AF-A0A524CLI6-F1
#
_cell.length_a   1.000
_cell.length_b   1.000
_cell.length_c   1.000
_cell.angle_alpha   90.00
_cell.angle_beta   90.00
_cell.angle_gamma   90.00
#
_symmetry.space_group_name_H-M   'P 1'
#
loop_
_entity.id
_entity.type
_entity.pdbx_description
1 polymer ?
#
loop_
_entity_poly.entity_id
_entity_poly.type
_entity_poly.pdbx_seq_one_letter_code
_entity_poly.pdbx_strand_id
1 'polypeptide(L)'
;MSKTIKIKIRIEQNDESTLTFPINKSQIDLSGKGLVEVDLKELEKLEDLHVLVLANNKLEQIDLTPLKDSKNLEALFLPLNKLSNVDLMPLKNCQYLKVLSIEINQLNEINIDIGSKKYLQNLYLHDNQLTSVDLSPLSEFPNLERFALENNQITEIDLSPLLHCSNLKVFGMENNPLELNSANKKVIQELRANNVDVLV
;
A
#
# COMPACT_ATOMS: atom_id res chain seq x y z
N MET A 1 11.06 -30.25 6.17
CA MET A 1 10.44 -30.02 4.85
C MET A 1 10.17 -28.54 4.71
N SER A 2 10.47 -27.93 3.57
CA SER A 2 10.09 -26.54 3.28
C SER A 2 8.56 -26.45 3.22
N LYS A 3 7.95 -25.55 3.99
CA LYS A 3 6.50 -25.30 3.89
C LYS A 3 6.20 -24.71 2.51
N THR A 4 5.09 -25.12 1.92
CA THR A 4 4.64 -24.64 0.60
C THR A 4 3.14 -24.40 0.62
N ILE A 5 2.66 -23.57 -0.29
CA ILE A 5 1.24 -23.32 -0.53
C ILE A 5 0.94 -23.49 -2.01
N LYS A 6 -0.25 -24.00 -2.32
CA LYS A 6 -0.75 -24.04 -3.70
C LYS A 6 -1.60 -22.80 -3.93
N ILE A 7 -1.33 -22.06 -5.00
CA ILE A 7 -2.07 -20.86 -5.34
C ILE A 7 -2.48 -20.97 -6.80
N LYS A 8 -3.76 -20.71 -7.04
CA LYS A 8 -4.32 -20.65 -8.39
C LYS A 8 -3.97 -19.29 -9.00
N ILE A 9 -3.42 -19.32 -10.20
CA ILE A 9 -2.90 -18.15 -10.90
C ILE A 9 -3.24 -18.21 -12.38
N ARG A 10 -3.16 -17.07 -13.05
CA ARG A 10 -3.14 -16.97 -14.51
C ARG A 10 -2.01 -16.04 -14.95
N ILE A 11 -1.30 -16.41 -16.01
CA ILE A 11 -0.32 -15.56 -16.69
C ILE A 11 -0.83 -15.24 -18.09
N GLU A 12 -0.36 -14.16 -18.69
CA GLU A 12 -0.81 -13.72 -20.02
C GLU A 12 -0.68 -14.86 -21.05
N GLN A 13 -1.73 -15.08 -21.86
CA GLN A 13 -1.80 -16.12 -22.91
C GLN A 13 -1.85 -17.58 -22.42
N ASN A 14 -1.92 -17.83 -21.11
CA ASN A 14 -2.08 -19.18 -20.56
C ASN A 14 -3.43 -19.39 -19.89
N ASP A 15 -3.85 -20.65 -19.87
CA ASP A 15 -4.95 -21.10 -19.01
C ASP A 15 -4.58 -20.96 -17.54
N GLU A 16 -5.62 -20.88 -16.72
CA GLU A 16 -5.51 -20.90 -15.27
C GLU A 16 -4.77 -22.17 -14.80
N SER A 17 -3.84 -22.01 -13.86
CA SER A 17 -3.04 -23.10 -13.33
C SER A 17 -2.85 -22.96 -11.82
N THR A 18 -2.62 -24.07 -11.13
CA THR A 18 -2.29 -24.06 -9.70
C THR A 18 -0.82 -24.37 -9.52
N LEU A 19 -0.05 -23.39 -9.05
CA LEU A 19 1.38 -23.55 -8.79
C LEU A 19 1.67 -23.68 -7.30
N THR A 20 2.80 -24.32 -6.98
CA THR A 20 3.28 -24.47 -5.62
C THR A 20 4.33 -23.41 -5.33
N PHE A 21 4.11 -22.61 -4.28
CA PHE A 21 5.01 -21.55 -3.85
C PHE A 21 5.62 -21.89 -2.49
N PRO A 22 6.91 -21.59 -2.27
CA PRO A 22 7.54 -21.76 -0.96
C PRO A 22 6.99 -20.71 0.03
N ILE A 23 6.81 -21.15 1.28
CA ILE A 23 6.60 -20.25 2.43
C ILE A 23 7.94 -20.16 3.15
N ASN A 24 8.60 -19.01 3.06
CA ASN A 24 9.91 -18.81 3.68
C ASN A 24 9.77 -17.85 4.86
N LYS A 25 10.01 -18.33 6.09
CA LYS A 25 9.86 -17.53 7.31
C LYS A 25 8.57 -16.71 7.33
N SER A 26 7.46 -17.37 6.98
CA SER A 26 6.13 -16.75 6.98
C SER A 26 5.93 -15.64 5.93
N GLN A 27 6.75 -15.67 4.88
CA GLN A 27 6.65 -14.80 3.72
C GLN A 27 6.26 -15.61 2.49
N ILE A 28 5.44 -15.00 1.63
CA ILE A 28 5.08 -15.52 0.32
C ILE A 28 5.47 -14.49 -0.73
N ASP A 29 6.27 -14.95 -1.69
CA ASP A 29 6.74 -14.12 -2.81
C ASP A 29 6.18 -14.64 -4.16
N LEU A 30 5.24 -13.87 -4.70
CA LEU A 30 4.59 -14.08 -5.99
C LEU A 30 5.09 -13.07 -7.04
N SER A 31 6.18 -12.36 -6.77
CA SER A 31 6.69 -11.33 -7.67
C SER A 31 7.25 -11.88 -8.99
N GLY A 32 7.26 -11.04 -10.03
CA GLY A 32 8.02 -11.29 -11.26
C GLY A 32 7.53 -12.47 -12.10
N LYS A 33 6.27 -12.88 -11.96
CA LYS A 33 5.72 -14.08 -12.63
C LYS A 33 4.82 -13.75 -13.82
N GLY A 34 4.62 -12.46 -14.10
CA GLY A 34 3.71 -12.01 -15.16
C GLY A 34 2.25 -12.38 -14.86
N LEU A 35 1.88 -12.42 -13.57
CA LEU A 35 0.53 -12.75 -13.15
C LEU A 35 -0.45 -11.70 -13.67
N VAL A 36 -1.52 -12.15 -14.31
CA VAL A 36 -2.68 -11.32 -14.67
C VAL A 36 -3.85 -11.56 -13.70
N GLU A 37 -3.90 -12.73 -13.07
CA GLU A 37 -4.82 -13.06 -11.97
C GLU A 37 -4.13 -13.92 -10.91
N VAL A 38 -4.59 -13.79 -9.68
CA VAL A 38 -4.14 -14.56 -8.52
C VAL A 38 -5.32 -14.78 -7.57
N ASP A 39 -5.52 -16.02 -7.14
CA ASP A 39 -6.50 -16.38 -6.12
C ASP A 39 -5.81 -16.56 -4.76
N LEU A 40 -6.00 -15.58 -3.87
CA LEU A 40 -5.38 -15.57 -2.54
C LEU A 40 -6.12 -16.40 -1.50
N LYS A 41 -7.20 -17.13 -1.85
CA LYS A 41 -8.04 -17.88 -0.89
C LYS A 41 -7.25 -18.83 0.00
N GLU A 42 -6.22 -19.46 -0.54
CA GLU A 42 -5.39 -20.41 0.21
C GLU A 42 -4.58 -19.72 1.34
N LEU A 43 -4.41 -18.39 1.29
CA LEU A 43 -3.75 -17.61 2.34
C LEU A 43 -4.58 -17.54 3.63
N GLU A 44 -5.90 -17.75 3.58
CA GLU A 44 -6.76 -17.81 4.78
C GLU A 44 -6.30 -18.90 5.78
N LYS A 45 -5.60 -19.91 5.28
CA LYS A 45 -5.07 -21.03 6.08
C LYS A 45 -3.78 -20.68 6.82
N LEU A 46 -3.19 -19.52 6.54
CA LEU A 46 -1.90 -19.10 7.07
C LEU A 46 -2.09 -18.10 8.22
N GLU A 47 -2.29 -18.63 9.42
CA GLU A 47 -2.40 -17.84 10.65
C GLU A 47 -1.14 -16.99 10.93
N ASP A 48 0.00 -17.44 10.41
CA ASP A 48 1.30 -16.83 10.65
C ASP A 48 1.81 -16.02 9.45
N LEU A 49 0.98 -15.63 8.47
CA LEU A 49 1.48 -14.83 7.33
C LEU A 49 1.96 -13.45 7.78
N HIS A 50 3.24 -13.13 7.53
CA HIS A 50 3.86 -11.84 7.87
C HIS A 50 4.09 -10.95 6.66
N VAL A 51 4.47 -11.51 5.51
CA VAL A 51 4.78 -10.73 4.31
C VAL A 51 4.16 -11.35 3.08
N LEU A 52 3.48 -10.54 2.29
CA LEU A 52 3.00 -10.91 0.96
C LEU A 52 3.59 -9.97 -0.08
N VAL A 53 4.33 -10.55 -1.04
CA VAL A 53 4.93 -9.82 -2.15
C VAL A 53 4.27 -10.24 -3.46
N LEU A 54 3.68 -9.28 -4.16
CA LEU A 54 3.02 -9.42 -5.47
C LEU A 54 3.61 -8.46 -6.51
N ALA A 55 4.78 -7.89 -6.21
CA ALA A 55 5.44 -6.88 -7.02
C ALA A 55 5.79 -7.37 -8.43
N ASN A 56 5.88 -6.46 -9.40
CA ASN A 56 6.36 -6.75 -10.76
C ASN A 56 5.53 -7.87 -11.44
N ASN A 57 4.23 -7.65 -11.53
CA ASN A 57 3.29 -8.51 -12.24
C ASN A 57 2.45 -7.66 -13.22
N LYS A 58 1.36 -8.23 -13.74
CA LYS A 58 0.46 -7.57 -14.70
C LYS A 58 -0.98 -7.55 -14.16
N LEU A 59 -1.13 -7.50 -12.83
CA LEU A 59 -2.44 -7.53 -12.18
C LEU A 59 -3.18 -6.23 -12.48
N GLU A 60 -4.37 -6.34 -13.07
CA GLU A 60 -5.29 -5.21 -13.29
C GLU A 60 -6.28 -5.03 -12.13
N GLN A 61 -6.50 -6.10 -11.38
CA GLN A 61 -7.35 -6.18 -10.20
C GLN A 61 -6.76 -7.18 -9.19
N ILE A 62 -7.12 -7.03 -7.93
CA ILE A 62 -6.75 -7.96 -6.86
C ILE A 62 -7.84 -8.00 -5.79
N ASP A 63 -8.18 -9.22 -5.33
CA ASP A 63 -9.07 -9.42 -4.18
C ASP A 63 -8.21 -9.65 -2.92
N LEU A 64 -8.27 -8.70 -1.97
CA LEU A 64 -7.59 -8.79 -0.69
C LEU A 64 -8.46 -9.39 0.42
N THR A 65 -9.71 -9.78 0.15
CA THR A 65 -10.62 -10.39 1.14
C THR A 65 -10.00 -11.55 1.91
N PRO A 66 -9.20 -12.45 1.29
CA PRO A 66 -8.52 -13.53 2.02
C PRO A 66 -7.54 -13.06 3.11
N LEU A 67 -7.14 -11.79 3.12
CA LEU A 67 -6.24 -11.22 4.14
C LEU A 67 -6.98 -10.65 5.36
N LYS A 68 -8.32 -10.66 5.37
CA LYS A 68 -9.13 -10.02 6.43
C LYS A 68 -8.84 -10.47 7.86
N ASP A 69 -8.31 -11.69 8.00
CA ASP A 69 -7.97 -12.31 9.28
C ASP A 69 -6.45 -12.51 9.46
N SER A 70 -5.63 -12.00 8.54
CA SER A 70 -4.15 -12.05 8.59
C SER A 70 -3.61 -11.03 9.61
N LYS A 71 -3.88 -11.29 10.90
CA LYS A 71 -3.54 -10.39 12.01
C LYS A 71 -2.06 -10.08 12.12
N ASN A 72 -1.21 -11.05 11.76
CA ASN A 72 0.25 -10.96 11.81
C ASN A 72 0.89 -10.34 10.55
N LEU A 73 0.08 -9.90 9.57
CA LEU A 73 0.62 -9.29 8.36
C LEU A 73 1.34 -7.99 8.70
N GLU A 74 2.63 -7.95 8.41
CA GLU A 74 3.52 -6.80 8.64
C GLU A 74 3.78 -6.01 7.36
N ALA A 75 3.78 -6.66 6.18
CA ALA A 75 4.04 -5.98 4.93
C ALA A 75 3.26 -6.55 3.74
N LEU A 76 2.69 -5.64 2.95
CA LEU A 76 2.06 -5.93 1.67
C LEU A 76 2.72 -5.09 0.57
N PHE A 77 3.25 -5.77 -0.45
CA PHE A 77 3.90 -5.15 -1.60
C PHE A 77 3.14 -5.49 -2.88
N LEU A 78 2.55 -4.48 -3.50
CA LEU A 78 1.85 -4.53 -4.79
C LEU A 78 2.48 -3.69 -5.92
N PRO A 79 3.74 -3.20 -5.84
CA PRO A 79 4.21 -2.25 -6.83
C PRO A 79 4.48 -2.88 -8.19
N LEU A 80 4.59 -2.05 -9.22
CA LEU A 80 4.85 -2.52 -10.59
C LEU A 80 3.77 -3.51 -11.05
N ASN A 81 2.52 -3.08 -10.98
CA ASN A 81 1.36 -3.79 -11.53
C ASN A 81 0.57 -2.83 -12.44
N LYS A 82 -0.67 -3.19 -12.79
CA LYS A 82 -1.58 -2.38 -13.59
C LYS A 82 -2.89 -2.10 -12.84
N LEU A 83 -2.83 -2.05 -11.51
CA LEU A 83 -4.02 -1.92 -10.68
C LEU A 83 -4.65 -0.55 -10.93
N SER A 84 -5.92 -0.54 -11.33
CA SER A 84 -6.70 0.68 -11.54
C SER A 84 -7.54 1.08 -10.32
N ASN A 85 -7.81 0.10 -9.45
CA ASN A 85 -8.44 0.24 -8.15
C ASN A 85 -7.93 -0.87 -7.22
N VAL A 86 -7.99 -0.64 -5.91
CA VAL A 86 -7.74 -1.66 -4.88
C VAL A 86 -8.63 -1.36 -3.68
N ASP A 87 -9.40 -2.35 -3.22
CA ASP A 87 -10.10 -2.28 -1.93
C ASP A 87 -9.15 -2.69 -0.80
N LEU A 88 -8.82 -1.73 0.06
CA LEU A 88 -7.96 -1.95 1.22
C LEU A 88 -8.73 -2.30 2.50
N MET A 89 -10.07 -2.27 2.49
CA MET A 89 -10.90 -2.57 3.66
C MET A 89 -10.59 -3.92 4.32
N PRO A 90 -10.24 -4.99 3.59
CA PRO A 90 -9.81 -6.25 4.21
C PRO A 90 -8.60 -6.09 5.15
N LEU A 91 -7.72 -5.11 4.91
CA LEU A 91 -6.55 -4.89 5.75
C LEU A 91 -6.89 -4.31 7.12
N LYS A 92 -8.16 -3.98 7.41
CA LYS A 92 -8.56 -3.32 8.67
C LYS A 92 -8.09 -4.04 9.93
N ASN A 93 -8.12 -5.37 9.93
CA ASN A 93 -7.69 -6.18 11.08
C ASN A 93 -6.21 -6.57 11.07
N CYS A 94 -5.45 -6.22 10.04
CA CYS A 94 -3.98 -6.37 10.01
C CYS A 94 -3.37 -5.31 10.92
N GLN A 95 -3.40 -5.55 12.24
CA GLN A 95 -3.01 -4.56 13.24
C GLN A 95 -1.50 -4.29 13.25
N TYR A 96 -0.69 -5.29 12.88
CA TYR A 96 0.77 -5.20 12.85
C TYR A 96 1.35 -4.74 11.51
N LEU A 97 0.51 -4.24 10.59
CA LEU A 97 0.98 -3.76 9.29
C LEU A 97 1.93 -2.58 9.48
N LYS A 98 3.17 -2.73 9.01
CA LYS A 98 4.26 -1.75 9.04
C LYS A 98 4.48 -1.10 7.68
N VAL A 99 4.29 -1.85 6.60
CA VAL A 99 4.53 -1.37 5.23
C VAL A 99 3.34 -1.70 4.34
N LEU A 100 2.81 -0.68 3.67
CA LEU A 100 1.87 -0.81 2.57
C LEU A 100 2.43 -0.10 1.35
N SER A 101 2.70 -0.87 0.30
CA SER A 101 3.36 -0.42 -0.93
C SER A 101 2.49 -0.77 -2.12
N ILE A 102 2.02 0.26 -2.83
CA ILE A 102 1.15 0.16 -4.01
C ILE A 102 1.61 1.15 -5.10
N GLU A 103 2.87 1.60 -5.03
CA GLU A 103 3.46 2.50 -6.01
C GLU A 103 3.57 1.88 -7.40
N ILE A 104 3.70 2.70 -8.43
CA ILE A 104 3.89 2.24 -9.82
C ILE A 104 2.72 1.34 -10.26
N ASN A 105 1.52 1.91 -10.20
CA ASN A 105 0.25 1.31 -10.64
C ASN A 105 -0.53 2.34 -11.48
N GLN A 106 -1.84 2.16 -11.64
CA GLN A 106 -2.72 3.02 -12.46
C GLN A 106 -3.92 3.51 -11.64
N LEU A 107 -3.75 3.67 -10.32
CA LEU A 107 -4.84 4.05 -9.41
C LEU A 107 -5.29 5.48 -9.68
N ASN A 108 -6.58 5.68 -9.91
CA ASN A 108 -7.18 7.01 -10.03
C ASN A 108 -7.74 7.54 -8.70
N GLU A 109 -8.11 6.61 -7.81
CA GLU A 109 -8.60 6.88 -6.46
C GLU A 109 -8.11 5.79 -5.52
N ILE A 110 -8.08 6.10 -4.22
CA ILE A 110 -7.77 5.12 -3.18
C ILE A 110 -8.40 5.54 -1.84
N ASN A 111 -9.01 4.57 -1.16
CA ASN A 111 -9.45 4.73 0.21
C ASN A 111 -8.41 4.14 1.16
N ILE A 112 -7.75 5.00 1.94
CA ILE A 112 -6.73 4.61 2.92
C ILE A 112 -7.28 4.42 4.34
N ASP A 113 -8.61 4.46 4.55
CA ASP A 113 -9.23 4.07 5.82
C ASP A 113 -9.16 2.55 6.02
N ILE A 114 -7.99 2.11 6.49
CA ILE A 114 -7.70 0.75 6.91
C ILE A 114 -7.81 0.60 8.44
N GLY A 115 -8.56 1.50 9.10
CA GLY A 115 -8.65 1.58 10.56
C GLY A 115 -7.33 1.97 11.24
N SER A 116 -7.35 2.19 12.56
CA SER A 116 -6.17 2.65 13.31
C SER A 116 -4.96 1.72 13.14
N LYS A 117 -3.87 2.27 12.59
CA LYS A 117 -2.61 1.56 12.35
C LYS A 117 -1.49 2.11 13.22
N LYS A 118 -1.44 1.60 14.45
CA LYS A 118 -0.40 1.96 15.41
C LYS A 118 1.01 1.55 14.99
N TYR A 119 1.17 0.65 14.02
CA TYR A 119 2.48 0.16 13.60
C TYR A 119 2.84 0.52 12.15
N LEU A 120 1.96 1.18 11.40
CA LEU A 120 2.26 1.54 10.01
C LEU A 120 3.35 2.60 10.01
N GLN A 121 4.46 2.30 9.34
CA GLN A 121 5.64 3.15 9.23
C GLN A 121 5.78 3.70 7.82
N ASN A 122 5.43 2.92 6.80
CA ASN A 122 5.64 3.29 5.40
C ASN A 122 4.36 3.09 4.60
N LEU A 123 3.93 4.17 3.94
CA LEU A 123 2.83 4.16 2.98
C LEU A 123 3.34 4.73 1.66
N TYR A 124 3.35 3.91 0.62
CA TYR A 124 3.85 4.28 -0.70
C TYR A 124 2.75 4.19 -1.75
N LEU A 125 2.39 5.34 -2.31
CA LEU A 125 1.34 5.53 -3.31
C LEU A 125 1.83 6.35 -4.53
N HIS A 126 3.13 6.66 -4.59
CA HIS A 126 3.74 7.40 -5.68
C HIS A 126 3.64 6.65 -7.02
N ASP A 127 3.85 7.36 -8.13
CA ASP A 127 3.75 6.80 -9.48
C ASP A 127 2.40 6.11 -9.74
N ASN A 128 1.31 6.84 -9.51
CA ASN A 128 -0.06 6.44 -9.82
C ASN A 128 -0.75 7.55 -10.63
N GLN A 129 -2.08 7.52 -10.73
CA GLN A 129 -2.89 8.51 -11.44
C GLN A 129 -3.88 9.20 -10.48
N LEU A 130 -3.56 9.25 -9.19
CA LEU A 130 -4.46 9.75 -8.15
C LEU A 130 -4.77 11.22 -8.39
N THR A 131 -6.05 11.59 -8.45
CA THR A 131 -6.47 12.99 -8.63
C THR A 131 -6.75 13.70 -7.30
N SER A 132 -7.04 12.92 -6.26
CA SER A 132 -7.19 13.37 -4.88
C SER A 132 -7.02 12.17 -3.94
N VAL A 133 -6.71 12.46 -2.67
CA VAL A 133 -6.64 11.45 -1.60
C VAL A 133 -7.19 12.06 -0.32
N ASP A 134 -8.15 11.39 0.32
CA ASP A 134 -8.57 11.76 1.67
C ASP A 134 -7.50 11.31 2.68
N LEU A 135 -6.82 12.29 3.27
CA LEU A 135 -5.79 12.05 4.28
C LEU A 135 -6.33 11.96 5.70
N SER A 136 -7.64 12.16 5.93
CA SER A 136 -8.24 12.14 7.27
C SER A 136 -7.88 10.88 8.09
N PRO A 137 -7.78 9.65 7.51
CA PRO A 137 -7.40 8.46 8.26
C PRO A 137 -5.97 8.47 8.80
N LEU A 138 -5.06 9.29 8.25
CA LEU A 138 -3.68 9.38 8.72
C LEU A 138 -3.57 9.88 10.16
N SER A 139 -4.61 10.55 10.66
CA SER A 139 -4.71 10.98 12.07
C SER A 139 -4.63 9.79 13.06
N GLU A 140 -4.94 8.59 12.58
CA GLU A 140 -4.89 7.35 13.35
C GLU A 140 -3.59 6.55 13.14
N PHE A 141 -2.61 7.11 12.40
CA PHE A 141 -1.31 6.47 12.08
C PHE A 141 -0.14 7.23 12.75
N PRO A 142 -0.06 7.26 14.10
CA PRO A 142 0.91 8.10 14.81
C PRO A 142 2.38 7.70 14.58
N ASN A 143 2.63 6.46 14.13
CA ASN A 143 3.95 5.91 13.88
C ASN A 143 4.37 5.95 12.40
N LEU A 144 3.60 6.61 11.53
CA LEU A 144 3.96 6.76 10.13
C LEU A 144 5.26 7.57 10.03
N GLU A 145 6.27 7.01 9.38
CA GLU A 145 7.60 7.63 9.19
C GLU A 145 7.79 8.14 7.77
N ARG A 146 7.20 7.46 6.79
CA ARG A 146 7.38 7.75 5.36
C ARG A 146 6.05 7.70 4.65
N PHE A 147 5.72 8.78 3.96
CA PHE A 147 4.54 8.86 3.11
C PHE A 147 4.91 9.47 1.76
N ALA A 148 4.53 8.78 0.69
CA ALA A 148 4.94 9.11 -0.68
C ALA A 148 3.72 9.17 -1.61
N LEU A 149 3.48 10.33 -2.21
CA LEU A 149 2.42 10.66 -3.17
C LEU A 149 2.97 11.30 -4.46
N GLU A 150 4.29 11.32 -4.62
CA GLU A 150 4.98 11.88 -5.79
C GLU A 150 4.47 11.26 -7.09
N ASN A 151 4.56 12.00 -8.20
CA ASN A 151 4.18 11.52 -9.53
C ASN A 151 2.74 10.98 -9.57
N ASN A 152 1.79 11.84 -9.16
CA ASN A 152 0.36 11.61 -9.29
C ASN A 152 -0.30 12.80 -10.02
N GLN A 153 -1.61 12.85 -10.07
CA GLN A 153 -2.38 13.92 -10.72
C GLN A 153 -3.18 14.75 -9.72
N ILE A 154 -2.69 14.88 -8.49
CA ILE A 154 -3.39 15.54 -7.39
C ILE A 154 -3.46 17.04 -7.65
N THR A 155 -4.67 17.58 -7.76
CA THR A 155 -4.93 19.01 -7.95
C THR A 155 -5.36 19.72 -6.68
N GLU A 156 -5.86 18.98 -5.68
CA GLU A 156 -6.28 19.48 -4.38
C GLU A 156 -6.09 18.42 -3.29
N ILE A 157 -5.69 18.85 -2.09
CA ILE A 157 -5.52 17.97 -0.94
C ILE A 157 -5.53 18.79 0.36
N ASP A 158 -6.02 18.22 1.46
CA ASP A 158 -5.82 18.76 2.81
C ASP A 158 -4.66 18.03 3.49
N LEU A 159 -3.58 18.77 3.77
CA LEU A 159 -2.40 18.21 4.44
C LEU A 159 -2.52 18.20 5.97
N SER A 160 -3.53 18.84 6.56
CA SER A 160 -3.65 18.98 8.02
C SER A 160 -3.60 17.66 8.82
N PRO A 161 -4.09 16.51 8.31
CA PRO A 161 -3.96 15.24 9.02
C PRO A 161 -2.52 14.79 9.27
N LEU A 162 -1.56 15.21 8.44
CA LEU A 162 -0.14 14.84 8.59
C LEU A 162 0.47 15.36 9.91
N LEU A 163 -0.10 16.39 10.52
CA LEU A 163 0.36 16.92 11.80
C LEU A 163 0.15 15.93 12.97
N HIS A 164 -0.71 14.93 12.79
CA HIS A 164 -0.92 13.86 13.79
C HIS A 164 0.09 12.70 13.64
N CYS A 165 0.78 12.61 12.51
CA CYS A 165 1.85 11.63 12.29
C CYS A 165 3.12 12.07 13.02
N SER A 166 3.16 11.89 14.34
CA SER A 166 4.21 12.41 15.22
C SER A 166 5.62 11.89 14.90
N ASN A 167 5.71 10.74 14.23
CA ASN A 167 6.99 10.14 13.83
C ASN A 167 7.33 10.33 12.35
N LEU A 168 6.59 11.18 11.63
CA LEU A 168 6.83 11.43 10.22
C LEU A 168 8.23 12.00 10.03
N LYS A 169 8.99 11.43 9.11
CA LYS A 169 10.36 11.85 8.79
C LYS A 169 10.46 12.33 7.36
N VAL A 170 9.72 11.71 6.45
CA VAL A 170 9.73 12.07 5.03
C VAL A 170 8.31 12.07 4.49
N PHE A 171 7.96 13.17 3.84
CA PHE A 171 6.74 13.33 3.08
C PHE A 171 7.07 13.87 1.69
N GLY A 172 6.65 13.15 0.65
CA GLY A 172 6.81 13.62 -0.71
C GLY A 172 5.50 13.63 -1.47
N MET A 173 5.33 14.69 -2.26
CA MET A 173 4.21 14.91 -3.17
C MET A 173 4.61 15.72 -4.40
N GLU A 174 5.91 15.80 -4.71
CA GLU A 174 6.43 16.45 -5.92
C GLU A 174 5.80 15.85 -7.18
N ASN A 175 5.86 16.60 -8.29
CA ASN A 175 5.28 16.19 -9.57
C ASN A 175 3.78 15.87 -9.48
N ASN A 176 3.04 16.64 -8.70
CA ASN A 176 1.58 16.74 -8.77
C ASN A 176 1.19 18.14 -9.30
N PRO A 177 0.10 18.27 -10.08
CA PRO A 177 -0.41 19.56 -10.55
C PRO A 177 -1.14 20.37 -9.45
N LEU A 178 -0.67 20.29 -8.20
CA LEU A 178 -1.27 20.94 -7.05
C LEU A 178 -0.76 22.38 -6.90
N GLU A 179 -1.68 23.34 -6.87
CA GLU A 179 -1.37 24.68 -6.40
C GLU A 179 -1.50 24.76 -4.87
N LEU A 180 -0.38 24.91 -4.17
CA LEU A 180 -0.36 25.00 -2.71
C LEU A 180 -1.10 26.25 -2.20
N ASN A 181 -2.26 26.04 -1.59
CA ASN A 181 -3.01 27.07 -0.87
C ASN A 181 -2.30 27.50 0.44
N SER A 182 -2.81 28.54 1.10
CA SER A 182 -2.21 29.08 2.32
C SER A 182 -2.27 28.14 3.53
N ALA A 183 -3.25 27.24 3.60
CA ALA A 183 -3.36 26.25 4.67
C ALA A 183 -2.29 25.16 4.52
N ASN A 184 -2.16 24.57 3.33
CA ASN A 184 -1.13 23.56 3.05
C ASN A 184 0.29 24.12 3.21
N LYS A 185 0.52 25.38 2.83
CA LYS A 185 1.80 26.05 3.07
C LYS A 185 2.16 26.14 4.56
N LYS A 186 1.18 26.39 5.45
CA LYS A 186 1.40 26.41 6.90
C LYS A 186 1.73 25.02 7.43
N VAL A 187 0.99 24.00 7.00
CA VAL A 187 1.26 22.61 7.38
C VAL A 187 2.68 22.21 6.97
N ILE A 188 3.09 22.50 5.73
CA ILE A 188 4.45 22.20 5.25
C ILE A 188 5.52 22.93 6.09
N GLN A 189 5.28 24.18 6.50
CA GLN A 189 6.19 24.91 7.38
C GLN A 189 6.32 24.24 8.77
N GLU A 190 5.21 23.79 9.33
CA GLU A 190 5.18 23.10 10.63
C GLU A 190 5.86 21.73 10.57
N LEU A 191 5.61 20.95 9.51
CA LEU A 191 6.31 19.68 9.28
C LEU A 191 7.83 19.91 9.18
N ARG A 192 8.27 20.90 8.40
CA ARG A 192 9.70 21.25 8.29
C ARG A 192 10.30 21.71 9.63
N ALA A 193 9.55 22.47 10.43
CA ALA A 193 9.97 22.88 11.78
C ALA A 193 10.16 21.68 12.73
N ASN A 194 9.45 20.58 12.48
CA ASN A 194 9.59 19.30 13.18
C ASN A 194 10.61 18.34 12.53
N ASN A 195 11.50 18.85 11.67
CA ASN A 195 12.55 18.09 10.96
C ASN A 195 12.01 17.01 10.01
N VAL A 196 10.79 17.18 9.49
CA VAL A 196 10.30 16.35 8.38
C VAL A 196 10.92 16.85 7.07
N ASP A 197 11.50 15.94 6.30
CA ASP A 197 11.91 16.19 4.93
C ASP A 197 10.67 16.23 4.03
N VAL A 198 10.34 17.41 3.51
CA VAL A 198 9.11 17.64 2.74
C VAL A 198 9.46 18.03 1.30
N LEU A 199 9.17 17.12 0.37
CA LEU A 199 9.39 17.21 -1.07
C LEU A 199 8.07 17.62 -1.75
N VAL A 200 7.93 18.89 -2.12
CA VAL A 200 6.69 19.52 -2.63
C VAL A 200 6.95 20.43 -3.82
#